data_AF-A0A1G1PGA7-F1
#
_entry.id   AF-A0A1G1PGA7-F1
#
_cell.length_a   1.000
_cell.length_b   1.000
_cell.length_c   1.000
_cell.angle_alpha   90.00
_cell.angle_beta   90.00
_cell.angle_gamma   90.00
#
_symmetry.space_group_name_H-M   'P 1'
#
loop_
_entity.id
_entity.type
_entity.pdbx_description
1 polymer ?
#
loop_
_entity_poly.entity_id
_entity_poly.type
_entity_poly.pdbx_seq_one_letter_code
_entity_poly.pdbx_strand_id
1 'polypeptide(L)'
;MTRSWLIPLALVSLASTWLLTAPTAGSSASPGEELVTKEVKGLKFKVPADWTVEERGGMIAPVPVEEYLSKKFSAAAARFDAAEKRLAALETKQAEFEQKLGALDKRVGTLEPRLLAVEQVQGDQGRALRALEAQVQSPAPAPADAAPESVTGDLVPREESER
;
A
#
# COMPACT_ATOMS: atom_id res chain seq x y z
N MET A 1 -23.47 20.02 8.81
CA MET A 1 -22.74 20.99 9.66
C MET A 1 -22.33 20.22 10.90
N THR A 2 -21.08 19.95 11.26
CA THR A 2 -19.76 20.56 11.02
C THR A 2 -18.66 19.50 11.13
N ARG A 3 -17.57 19.71 10.38
CA ARG A 3 -16.34 18.92 10.35
C ARG A 3 -15.51 19.21 11.61
N SER A 4 -14.85 18.21 12.21
CA SER A 4 -13.75 18.49 13.16
C SER A 4 -12.68 17.40 13.07
N TRP A 5 -11.73 17.67 12.18
CA TRP A 5 -10.39 17.09 12.14
C TRP A 5 -9.55 17.76 13.22
N LEU A 6 -8.83 17.00 14.06
CA LEU A 6 -7.56 17.41 14.67
C LEU A 6 -6.98 16.26 15.51
N ILE A 7 -5.90 15.68 14.99
CA ILE A 7 -4.90 14.91 15.73
C ILE A 7 -3.97 15.93 16.40
N PRO A 8 -3.54 15.71 17.65
CA PRO A 8 -2.23 16.17 18.07
C PRO A 8 -1.33 14.99 18.47
N LEU A 9 -0.24 14.85 17.73
CA LEU A 9 1.00 14.22 18.16
C LEU A 9 1.49 14.92 19.45
N ALA A 10 1.56 14.19 20.56
CA ALA A 10 2.61 14.35 21.59
C ALA A 10 2.29 13.43 22.78
N LEU A 11 2.92 12.24 22.84
CA LEU A 11 3.45 11.63 24.07
C LEU A 11 4.03 10.25 23.72
N VAL A 12 5.23 10.29 23.13
CA VAL A 12 6.23 9.26 23.39
C VAL A 12 6.58 9.39 24.87
N SER A 13 6.22 8.40 25.70
CA SER A 13 6.95 7.95 26.89
C SER A 13 6.01 7.29 27.90
N LEU A 14 5.99 5.95 27.91
CA LEU A 14 5.95 5.16 29.14
C LEU A 14 6.50 3.77 28.82
N ALA A 15 7.82 3.72 28.63
CA ALA A 15 8.59 2.53 28.90
C ALA A 15 8.52 2.28 30.41
N SER A 16 7.68 1.35 30.84
CA SER A 16 7.85 0.66 32.11
C SER A 16 7.20 -0.72 32.06
N THR A 17 8.10 -1.70 31.90
CA THR A 17 8.16 -2.86 32.78
C THR A 17 6.90 -3.71 32.88
N TRP A 18 6.69 -4.56 31.88
CA TRP A 18 6.48 -5.97 32.20
C TRP A 18 7.72 -6.73 31.78
N LEU A 19 8.65 -6.80 32.73
CA LEU A 19 9.73 -7.77 32.73
C LEU A 19 9.10 -9.16 32.83
N LEU A 20 9.39 -10.00 31.84
CA LEU A 20 9.84 -11.36 32.08
C LEU A 20 8.86 -12.30 32.82
N THR A 21 7.93 -12.86 32.07
CA THR A 21 7.67 -14.31 32.19
C THR A 21 7.78 -14.91 30.79
N ALA A 22 9.01 -15.10 30.31
CA ALA A 22 9.23 -16.03 29.23
C ALA A 22 8.87 -17.42 29.77
N PRO A 23 7.97 -18.19 29.14
CA PRO A 23 7.96 -19.63 29.35
C PRO A 23 9.24 -20.16 28.69
N THR A 24 10.35 -20.11 29.42
CA THR A 24 11.55 -20.90 29.11
C THR A 24 11.27 -22.34 29.52
N ALA A 25 10.52 -23.01 28.67
CA ALA A 25 10.62 -24.43 28.41
C ALA A 25 10.24 -24.56 26.93
N GLY A 26 11.17 -24.68 25.98
CA GLY A 26 12.31 -25.58 26.14
C GLY A 26 11.83 -26.98 26.52
N SER A 27 10.62 -27.37 26.13
CA SER A 27 10.31 -28.78 25.93
C SER A 27 9.96 -28.91 24.47
N SER A 28 10.96 -29.25 23.69
CA SER A 28 10.78 -30.16 22.58
C SER A 28 10.11 -31.43 23.15
N ALA A 29 8.81 -31.35 23.42
CA ALA A 29 7.98 -32.53 23.48
C ALA A 29 7.97 -33.03 22.04
N SER A 30 8.99 -33.81 21.71
CA SER A 30 8.89 -34.83 20.69
C SER A 30 7.48 -35.42 20.84
N PRO A 31 6.62 -35.41 19.82
CA PRO A 31 5.29 -35.99 19.92
C PRO A 31 5.43 -37.52 19.96
N GLY A 32 6.06 -38.02 21.02
CA GLY A 32 5.95 -39.39 21.47
C GLY A 32 4.56 -39.50 22.05
N GLU A 33 3.65 -40.05 21.26
CA GLU A 33 2.26 -40.31 21.59
C GLU A 33 2.19 -40.88 23.02
N GLU A 34 1.60 -40.13 23.95
CA GLU A 34 1.43 -40.58 25.34
C GLU A 34 0.61 -41.88 25.33
N LEU A 35 1.27 -42.99 25.62
CA LEU A 35 0.64 -44.31 25.64
C LEU A 35 -0.31 -44.35 26.84
N VAL A 36 -1.62 -44.25 26.57
CA VAL A 36 -2.64 -44.31 27.60
C VAL A 36 -2.90 -45.77 27.96
N THR A 37 -3.01 -46.06 29.25
CA THR A 37 -3.47 -47.38 29.69
C THR A 37 -4.99 -47.41 29.64
N LYS A 38 -5.57 -48.01 28.60
CA LYS A 38 -7.01 -48.23 28.49
C LYS A 38 -7.36 -49.58 29.10
N GLU A 39 -8.22 -49.57 30.11
CA GLU A 39 -8.76 -50.78 30.72
C GLU A 39 -10.16 -51.06 30.14
N VAL A 40 -10.34 -52.22 29.50
CA VAL A 40 -11.62 -52.63 28.92
C VAL A 40 -11.94 -54.05 29.39
N LYS A 41 -13.04 -54.20 30.16
CA LYS A 41 -13.48 -55.43 30.83
C LYS A 41 -12.35 -56.19 31.59
N GLY A 42 -11.48 -55.46 32.28
CA GLY A 42 -10.39 -56.00 33.11
C GLY A 42 -9.05 -56.26 32.40
N LEU A 43 -8.97 -56.02 31.08
CA LEU A 43 -7.71 -56.08 30.33
C LEU A 43 -7.15 -54.68 30.13
N LYS A 44 -5.87 -54.48 30.49
CA LYS A 44 -5.14 -53.22 30.37
C LYS A 44 -4.30 -53.20 29.10
N PHE A 45 -4.54 -52.23 28.23
CA PHE A 45 -3.80 -52.03 26.99
C PHE A 45 -3.04 -50.70 27.05
N LYS A 46 -1.73 -50.72 26.73
CA LYS A 46 -0.92 -49.51 26.57
C LYS A 46 -0.98 -49.08 25.11
N VAL A 47 -1.83 -48.11 24.80
CA VAL A 47 -2.14 -47.72 23.42
C VAL A 47 -2.30 -46.21 23.36
N PRO A 48 -1.84 -45.52 22.29
CA PRO A 48 -2.13 -44.11 22.05
C PRO A 48 -3.60 -43.73 22.31
N ALA A 49 -3.83 -42.51 22.80
CA ALA A 49 -5.16 -42.04 23.21
C ALA A 49 -6.22 -42.15 22.09
N ASP A 50 -5.83 -41.93 20.84
CA ASP A 50 -6.70 -41.97 19.65
C ASP A 50 -6.99 -43.38 19.11
N TRP A 51 -6.31 -44.41 19.63
CA TRP A 51 -6.41 -45.77 19.12
C TRP A 51 -7.48 -46.55 19.91
N THR A 52 -8.43 -47.13 19.17
CA THR A 52 -9.62 -47.79 19.71
C THR A 52 -9.34 -49.25 20.10
N VAL A 53 -10.04 -49.74 21.11
CA VAL A 53 -10.02 -51.14 21.58
C VAL A 53 -11.40 -51.73 21.33
N GLU A 54 -11.47 -52.84 20.59
CA GLU A 54 -12.72 -53.47 20.16
C GLU A 54 -12.78 -54.95 20.55
N GLU A 55 -14.00 -55.48 20.68
CA GLU A 55 -14.23 -56.91 20.93
C GLU A 55 -14.44 -57.63 19.59
N ARG A 56 -13.43 -58.40 19.17
CA ARG A 56 -13.46 -59.14 17.90
C ARG A 56 -13.30 -60.63 18.21
N GLY A 57 -14.31 -61.44 17.87
CA GLY A 57 -14.26 -62.90 18.05
C GLY A 57 -14.26 -63.37 19.52
N GLY A 58 -14.83 -62.60 20.46
CA GLY A 58 -14.86 -62.94 21.88
C GLY A 58 -13.57 -62.61 22.66
N MET A 59 -12.57 -61.99 22.02
CA MET A 59 -11.42 -61.39 22.67
C MET A 59 -11.42 -59.88 22.49
N ILE A 60 -11.06 -59.16 23.55
CA ILE A 60 -10.88 -57.71 23.52
C ILE A 60 -9.44 -57.45 23.13
N ALA A 61 -9.24 -56.74 22.02
CA ALA A 61 -7.91 -56.37 21.55
C ALA A 61 -7.93 -54.96 20.94
N PRO A 62 -6.80 -54.23 21.00
CA PRO A 62 -6.64 -53.01 20.24
C PRO A 62 -6.82 -53.29 18.75
N VAL A 63 -7.38 -52.32 18.00
CA VAL A 63 -7.42 -52.38 16.53
C VAL A 63 -6.01 -52.70 16.00
N PRO A 64 -5.83 -53.54 14.96
CA PRO A 64 -4.50 -53.84 14.46
C PRO A 64 -3.71 -52.56 14.14
N VAL A 65 -2.42 -52.55 14.46
CA VAL A 65 -1.52 -51.42 14.17
C VAL A 65 -1.63 -51.01 12.71
N GLU A 66 -1.76 -51.98 11.80
CA GLU A 66 -1.90 -51.75 10.36
C GLU A 66 -3.15 -50.91 10.02
N GLU A 67 -4.31 -51.21 10.61
CA GLU A 67 -5.55 -50.47 10.39
C GLU A 67 -5.46 -49.04 10.97
N TYR A 68 -4.87 -48.90 12.17
CA TYR A 68 -4.65 -47.60 12.80
C TYR A 68 -3.69 -46.72 11.97
N LEU A 69 -2.54 -47.27 11.58
CA LEU A 69 -1.56 -46.56 10.75
C LEU A 69 -2.16 -46.22 9.39
N SER A 70 -2.85 -47.15 8.74
CA SER A 70 -3.54 -46.91 7.45
C SER A 70 -4.49 -45.71 7.54
N LYS A 71 -5.26 -45.61 8.63
CA LYS A 71 -6.16 -44.47 8.85
C LYS A 71 -5.39 -43.16 9.04
N LYS A 72 -4.30 -43.16 9.80
CA LYS A 72 -3.46 -41.96 10.01
C LYS A 72 -2.76 -41.53 8.73
N PHE A 73 -2.21 -42.47 7.96
CA PHE A 73 -1.60 -42.19 6.65
C PHE A 73 -2.64 -41.71 5.64
N SER A 74 -3.83 -42.30 5.59
CA SER A 74 -4.93 -41.81 4.75
C SER A 74 -5.35 -40.38 5.12
N ALA A 75 -5.48 -40.08 6.42
CA ALA A 75 -5.76 -38.73 6.88
C ALA A 75 -4.63 -37.75 6.55
N ALA A 76 -3.37 -38.18 6.62
CA ALA A 76 -2.22 -37.39 6.22
C ALA A 76 -2.22 -37.13 4.70
N ALA A 77 -2.46 -38.15 3.88
CA ALA A 77 -2.57 -38.03 2.43
C ALA A 77 -3.67 -37.03 2.03
N ALA A 78 -4.86 -37.13 2.64
CA ALA A 78 -5.95 -36.17 2.39
C ALA A 78 -5.57 -34.72 2.77
N ARG A 79 -4.75 -34.53 3.81
CA ARG A 79 -4.22 -33.20 4.18
C ARG A 79 -3.21 -32.70 3.16
N PHE A 80 -2.36 -33.57 2.62
CA PHE A 80 -1.44 -33.22 1.54
C PHE A 80 -2.19 -32.84 0.26
N ASP A 81 -3.16 -33.63 -0.18
CA ASP A 81 -4.00 -33.29 -1.34
C ASP A 81 -4.70 -31.94 -1.17
N ALA A 82 -5.19 -31.64 0.04
CA ALA A 82 -5.80 -30.36 0.34
C ALA A 82 -4.77 -29.21 0.33
N ALA A 83 -3.53 -29.45 0.76
CA ALA A 83 -2.45 -28.48 0.69
C ALA A 83 -2.02 -28.19 -0.76
N GLU A 84 -1.88 -29.22 -1.59
CA GLU A 84 -1.56 -29.09 -3.01
C GLU A 84 -2.62 -28.25 -3.75
N LYS A 85 -3.90 -28.51 -3.51
CA LYS A 85 -5.00 -27.70 -4.09
C LYS A 85 -4.93 -26.24 -3.67
N ARG A 86 -4.57 -25.97 -2.41
CA ARG A 86 -4.38 -24.58 -1.92
C ARG A 86 -3.19 -23.92 -2.58
N LEU A 87 -2.08 -24.64 -2.76
CA LEU A 87 -0.89 -24.12 -3.44
C LEU A 87 -1.21 -23.77 -4.91
N ALA A 88 -1.86 -24.67 -5.65
CA ALA A 88 -2.27 -24.40 -7.04
C ALA A 88 -3.20 -23.16 -7.14
N ALA A 89 -4.10 -22.97 -6.18
CA ALA A 89 -4.95 -21.79 -6.12
C ALA A 89 -4.16 -20.50 -5.81
N LEU A 90 -3.11 -20.59 -4.99
CA LEU A 90 -2.22 -19.46 -4.70
C LEU A 90 -1.37 -19.09 -5.91
N GLU A 91 -0.82 -20.08 -6.63
CA GLU A 91 -0.07 -19.87 -7.87
C GLU A 91 -0.92 -19.16 -8.92
N THR A 92 -2.18 -19.57 -9.07
CA THR A 92 -3.13 -18.92 -9.98
C THR A 92 -3.35 -17.45 -9.60
N LYS A 93 -3.58 -17.16 -8.31
CA LYS A 93 -3.76 -15.78 -7.83
C LYS A 93 -2.50 -14.94 -7.99
N GLN A 94 -1.33 -15.54 -7.81
CA GLN A 94 -0.07 -14.86 -8.02
C GLN A 94 0.09 -14.44 -9.49
N ALA A 95 -0.19 -15.33 -10.44
CA ALA A 95 -0.17 -14.99 -11.86
C ALA A 95 -1.15 -13.85 -12.22
N GLU A 96 -2.35 -13.85 -11.62
CA GLU A 96 -3.30 -12.73 -11.78
C GLU A 96 -2.76 -11.40 -11.23
N PHE A 97 -2.08 -11.43 -10.07
CA PHE A 97 -1.47 -10.23 -9.51
C PHE A 97 -0.32 -9.71 -10.37
N GLU A 98 0.53 -10.59 -10.90
CA GLU A 98 1.60 -10.23 -11.83
C GLU A 98 1.05 -9.56 -13.09
N GLN A 99 -0.04 -10.09 -13.66
CA GLN A 99 -0.71 -9.46 -14.81
C GLN A 99 -1.27 -8.07 -14.47
N LYS A 100 -1.92 -7.91 -13.31
CA LYS A 100 -2.46 -6.62 -12.85
C LYS A 100 -1.35 -5.60 -12.61
N LEU A 101 -0.23 -6.01 -12.00
CA LEU A 101 0.94 -5.16 -11.80
C LEU A 101 1.55 -4.73 -13.14
N GLY A 102 1.71 -5.65 -14.09
CA GLY A 102 2.19 -5.30 -15.44
C GLY A 102 1.27 -4.34 -16.18
N ALA A 103 -0.06 -4.46 -16.01
CA ALA A 103 -1.00 -3.50 -16.57
C ALA A 103 -0.93 -2.12 -15.88
N LEU A 104 -0.69 -2.09 -14.56
CA LEU A 104 -0.53 -0.86 -13.81
C LEU A 104 0.77 -0.13 -14.20
N ASP A 105 1.86 -0.87 -14.35
CA ASP A 105 3.16 -0.35 -14.81
C ASP A 105 3.04 0.35 -16.17
N LYS A 106 2.39 -0.30 -17.15
CA LYS A 106 2.09 0.32 -18.46
C LYS A 106 1.28 1.61 -18.36
N ARG A 107 0.29 1.64 -17.46
CA ARG A 107 -0.55 2.83 -17.25
C ARG A 107 0.28 3.96 -16.65
N VAL A 108 1.13 3.67 -15.66
CA VAL A 108 2.04 4.65 -15.06
C VAL A 108 3.02 5.17 -16.11
N GLY A 109 3.67 4.29 -16.87
CA GLY A 109 4.57 4.69 -17.96
C GLY A 109 3.89 5.50 -19.07
N THR A 110 2.57 5.40 -19.23
CA THR A 110 1.79 6.27 -20.13
C THR A 110 1.43 7.62 -19.49
N LEU A 111 1.24 7.66 -18.18
CA LEU A 111 0.89 8.89 -17.45
C LEU A 111 2.08 9.83 -17.28
N GLU A 112 3.28 9.31 -17.06
CA GLU A 112 4.51 10.11 -16.92
C GLU A 112 4.74 11.10 -18.08
N PRO A 113 4.77 10.69 -19.37
CA PRO A 113 4.97 11.62 -20.47
C PRO A 113 3.81 12.59 -20.64
N ARG A 114 2.58 12.17 -20.29
CA ARG A 114 1.41 13.06 -20.32
C ARG A 114 1.51 14.16 -19.28
N LEU A 115 2.04 13.85 -18.10
CA LEU A 115 2.29 14.85 -17.05
C LEU A 115 3.35 15.86 -17.49
N LEU A 116 4.47 15.38 -18.06
CA LEU A 116 5.51 16.26 -18.61
C LEU A 116 4.97 17.18 -19.71
N ALA A 117 4.12 16.67 -20.59
CA ALA A 117 3.48 17.48 -21.63
C ALA A 117 2.57 18.56 -21.04
N VAL A 118 1.81 18.24 -19.99
CA VAL A 118 0.96 19.22 -19.28
C VAL A 118 1.83 20.30 -18.61
N GLU A 119 2.92 19.92 -17.95
CA GLU A 119 3.87 20.86 -17.33
C GLU A 119 4.48 21.80 -18.37
N GLN A 120 4.86 21.30 -19.55
CA GLN A 120 5.36 22.12 -20.65
C GLN A 120 4.32 23.13 -21.13
N VAL A 121 3.09 22.69 -21.41
CA VAL A 121 2.01 23.57 -21.87
C VAL A 121 1.71 24.65 -20.83
N GLN A 122 1.70 24.31 -19.55
CA GLN A 122 1.49 25.27 -18.47
C GLN A 122 2.63 26.31 -18.42
N GLY A 123 3.88 25.87 -18.61
CA GLY A 123 5.03 26.76 -18.72
C GLY A 123 4.94 27.71 -19.92
N ASP A 124 4.53 27.22 -21.09
CA ASP A 124 4.30 28.02 -22.29
C ASP A 124 3.20 29.06 -22.08
N GLN A 125 2.06 28.65 -21.50
CA GLN A 125 0.97 29.55 -21.17
C GLN A 125 1.42 30.64 -20.18
N GLY A 126 2.19 30.29 -19.16
CA GLY A 126 2.73 31.26 -18.20
C GLY A 126 3.70 32.26 -18.84
N ARG A 127 4.47 31.86 -19.86
CA ARG A 127 5.30 32.78 -20.65
C ARG A 127 4.45 33.69 -21.54
N ALA A 128 3.46 33.13 -22.23
CA ALA A 128 2.57 33.88 -23.10
C ALA A 128 1.77 34.96 -22.32
N LEU A 129 1.26 34.61 -21.13
CA LEU A 129 0.56 35.55 -20.26
C LEU A 129 1.47 36.71 -19.82
N ARG A 130 2.72 36.43 -19.43
CA ARG A 130 3.69 37.49 -19.08
C ARG A 130 4.02 38.40 -20.26
N ALA A 131 4.15 37.84 -21.46
CA ALA A 131 4.39 38.63 -22.66
C ALA A 131 3.19 39.53 -23.01
N LEU A 132 1.96 39.05 -22.78
CA LEU A 132 0.75 39.85 -22.97
C LEU A 132 0.64 40.96 -21.91
N GLU A 133 0.92 40.64 -20.65
CA GLU A 133 0.95 41.62 -19.55
C GLU A 133 1.97 42.74 -19.81
N ALA A 134 3.17 42.39 -20.30
CA ALA A 134 4.18 43.37 -20.69
C ALA A 134 3.71 44.28 -21.83
N GLN A 135 3.00 43.76 -22.83
CA GLN A 135 2.43 44.58 -23.91
C GLN A 135 1.34 45.53 -23.42
N VAL A 136 0.50 45.09 -22.47
CA VAL A 136 -0.54 45.94 -21.87
C VAL A 136 0.08 47.04 -20.99
N GLN A 137 1.17 46.73 -20.28
CA GLN A 137 1.85 47.68 -19.39
C GLN A 137 2.76 48.66 -20.14
N SER A 138 3.17 48.33 -21.36
CA SER A 138 3.99 49.22 -22.19
C SER A 138 3.12 50.40 -22.65
N PRO A 139 3.43 51.65 -22.27
CA PRO A 139 2.71 52.80 -22.81
C PRO A 139 2.93 52.82 -24.32
N ALA A 140 1.84 53.04 -25.09
CA ALA A 140 1.94 53.31 -26.52
C ALA A 140 3.00 54.42 -26.73
N PRO A 141 3.91 54.29 -27.71
CA PRO A 141 4.92 55.31 -27.94
C PRO A 141 4.18 56.64 -28.13
N ALA A 142 4.46 57.62 -27.26
CA ALA A 142 3.99 58.97 -27.46
C ALA A 142 4.37 59.38 -28.90
N PRO A 143 3.45 59.98 -29.68
CA PRO A 143 3.75 60.34 -31.06
C PRO A 143 5.03 61.18 -31.07
N ALA A 144 6.03 60.72 -31.81
CA ALA A 144 7.37 61.30 -31.87
C ALA A 144 7.43 62.69 -32.54
N ASP A 145 6.31 63.40 -32.62
CA ASP A 145 6.13 64.62 -33.41
C ASP A 145 5.59 65.82 -32.61
N ALA A 146 5.57 65.75 -31.28
CA ALA A 146 5.32 66.94 -30.45
C ALA A 146 6.64 67.71 -30.23
N ALA A 147 7.23 68.24 -31.30
CA ALA A 147 8.19 69.33 -31.20
C ALA A 147 7.46 70.58 -30.68
N PRO A 148 8.01 71.33 -29.71
CA PRO A 148 7.42 72.62 -29.35
C PRO A 148 7.67 73.59 -30.50
N GLU A 149 6.64 73.93 -31.27
CA GLU A 149 6.68 75.09 -32.14
C GLU A 149 6.96 76.32 -31.27
N SER A 150 8.17 76.85 -31.36
CA SER A 150 8.50 78.18 -30.86
C SER A 150 7.72 79.18 -31.71
N VAL A 151 6.58 79.62 -31.18
CA VAL A 151 5.85 80.79 -31.68
C VAL A 151 6.78 81.99 -31.58
N THR A 152 7.40 82.34 -32.72
CA THR A 152 8.05 83.63 -32.95
C THR A 152 6.99 84.71 -32.79
N GLY A 153 6.96 85.31 -31.60
CA GLY A 153 6.19 86.52 -31.36
C GLY A 153 6.80 87.68 -32.14
N ASP A 154 6.10 88.11 -33.18
CA ASP A 154 6.30 89.39 -33.85
C ASP A 154 6.29 90.52 -32.81
N LEU A 155 7.46 91.11 -32.54
CA LEU A 155 7.55 92.40 -31.89
C LEU A 155 7.17 93.48 -32.89
N VAL A 156 5.92 93.94 -32.79
CA VAL A 156 5.44 95.19 -33.38
C VAL A 156 6.28 96.37 -32.85
N PRO A 157 6.91 97.21 -33.69
CA PRO A 157 7.51 98.44 -33.23
C PRO A 157 6.41 99.48 -32.98
N ARG A 158 6.26 99.92 -31.73
CA ARG A 158 5.40 101.04 -31.34
C ARG A 158 6.15 102.35 -31.59
N GLU A 159 5.86 102.96 -32.73
CA GLU A 159 6.11 104.38 -33.00
C GLU A 159 5.16 105.24 -32.15
N GLU A 160 5.71 106.03 -31.22
CA GLU A 160 5.06 107.22 -30.61
C GLU A 160 6.18 108.04 -29.94
N SER A 161 6.81 108.99 -30.65
CA SER A 161 6.41 110.40 -30.86
C SER A 161 6.64 111.31 -29.63
N GLU A 162 7.60 112.22 -29.81
CA GLU A 162 7.69 113.60 -29.29
C GLU A 162 7.22 113.90 -27.86
N ARG A 163 8.16 114.27 -26.97
CA ARG A 163 8.41 115.65 -26.48
C ARG A 163 9.49 115.69 -25.40
#